data_AF-A7NJZ1-F1
#
_entry.id   AF-A7NJZ1-F1
#
_cell.length_a   1.000
_cell.length_b   1.000
_cell.length_c   1.000
_cell.angle_alpha   90.00
_cell.angle_beta   90.00
_cell.angle_gamma   90.00
#
_symmetry.space_group_name_H-M   'P 1'
#
loop_
_entity.id
_entity.type
_entity.pdbx_description
1 polymer ?
#
loop_
_entity_poly.entity_id
_entity_poly.type
_entity_poly.pdbx_seq_one_letter_code
_entity_poly.pdbx_strand_id
1 'polypeptide(L)'
;MADADGPGAGAPLRVPQGMTPEQFRSFASAVRNGAGHLGSDIRVQGSRTAGTARPDSDIDIAIRVSPERFNQLIRERFGTPNPGSAKEHTMLHALEERFGYPVDISVIREGGPFDRGPWVPLPNE
;
A
#
# COMPACT_ATOMS: atom_id res chain seq x y z
N MET A 1 1.15 10.11 -35.13
CA MET A 1 0.31 8.96 -35.54
C MET A 1 0.60 7.86 -34.54
N ALA A 2 -0.44 7.43 -33.81
CA ALA A 2 -0.44 6.32 -32.86
C ALA A 2 -0.16 4.98 -33.61
N ASP A 3 0.22 3.83 -33.04
CA ASP A 3 -0.29 2.98 -31.94
C ASP A 3 0.76 1.84 -31.77
N ALA A 4 1.20 1.39 -30.58
CA ALA A 4 0.59 0.45 -29.60
C ALA A 4 1.20 -0.99 -29.65
N ASP A 5 0.96 -1.75 -28.58
CA ASP A 5 1.36 -3.14 -28.22
C ASP A 5 2.80 -3.38 -27.71
N GLY A 6 3.09 -3.66 -26.43
CA GLY A 6 2.35 -3.92 -25.19
C GLY A 6 3.38 -4.36 -24.12
N PRO A 7 3.16 -4.21 -22.79
CA PRO A 7 4.16 -4.65 -21.81
C PRO A 7 4.20 -6.18 -21.78
N GLY A 8 5.37 -6.72 -22.13
CA GLY A 8 5.61 -8.13 -22.40
C GLY A 8 5.32 -9.08 -21.24
N ALA A 9 5.06 -10.33 -21.62
CA ALA A 9 4.94 -11.46 -20.73
C ALA A 9 6.16 -11.60 -19.79
N GLY A 10 5.90 -11.60 -18.48
CA GLY A 10 6.64 -12.42 -17.52
C GLY A 10 7.94 -11.87 -16.93
N ALA A 11 7.94 -10.65 -16.37
CA ALA A 11 8.90 -10.37 -15.29
C ALA A 11 8.57 -11.32 -14.10
N PRO A 12 9.56 -11.97 -13.47
CA PRO A 12 9.29 -12.84 -12.33
C PRO A 12 8.60 -12.04 -11.24
N LEU A 13 7.43 -12.52 -10.79
CA LEU A 13 6.74 -11.94 -9.64
C LEU A 13 7.75 -11.85 -8.50
N ARG A 14 8.10 -10.63 -8.08
CA ARG A 14 8.94 -10.44 -6.90
C ARG A 14 8.07 -10.76 -5.70
N VAL A 15 8.05 -12.02 -5.27
CA VAL A 15 7.19 -12.45 -4.16
C VAL A 15 7.82 -12.01 -2.83
N PRO A 16 7.04 -11.42 -1.90
CA PRO A 16 7.54 -11.10 -0.57
C PRO A 16 8.07 -12.34 0.16
N GLN A 17 9.10 -12.16 0.99
CA GLN A 17 9.70 -13.24 1.77
C GLN A 17 8.65 -14.01 2.58
N GLY A 18 8.71 -15.34 2.49
CA GLY A 18 7.81 -16.24 3.20
C GLY A 18 6.46 -16.46 2.51
N MET A 19 6.30 -16.05 1.24
CA MET A 19 5.12 -16.36 0.43
C MET A 19 5.51 -17.15 -0.83
N THR A 20 4.60 -17.99 -1.33
CA THR A 20 4.66 -18.56 -2.68
C THR A 20 3.99 -17.62 -3.69
N PRO A 21 4.25 -17.75 -5.01
CA PRO A 21 3.53 -16.98 -6.03
C PRO A 21 2.00 -17.11 -5.94
N GLU A 22 1.49 -18.31 -5.67
CA GLU A 22 0.04 -18.58 -5.55
C GLU A 22 -0.55 -17.90 -4.31
N GLN A 23 0.16 -17.94 -3.18
CA GLN A 23 -0.21 -17.22 -1.97
C GLN A 23 -0.23 -15.71 -2.23
N PHE A 24 0.77 -15.19 -2.95
CA PHE A 24 0.84 -13.77 -3.26
C PHE A 24 -0.27 -13.30 -4.21
N ARG A 25 -0.63 -14.10 -5.22
CA ARG A 25 -1.79 -13.83 -6.09
C ARG A 25 -3.09 -13.81 -5.30
N SER A 26 -3.31 -14.83 -4.45
CA SER A 26 -4.52 -14.94 -3.61
C SER A 26 -4.63 -13.76 -2.64
N PHE A 27 -3.52 -13.39 -2.01
CA PHE A 27 -3.40 -12.21 -1.15
C PHE A 27 -3.71 -10.92 -1.92
N ALA A 28 -3.14 -10.75 -3.11
CA ALA A 28 -3.38 -9.56 -3.92
C ALA A 28 -4.86 -9.41 -4.31
N SER A 29 -5.52 -10.51 -4.69
CA SER A 29 -6.95 -10.53 -4.99
C SER A 29 -7.80 -10.10 -3.78
N ALA A 30 -7.52 -10.66 -2.59
CA ALA A 30 -8.21 -10.30 -1.36
C ALA A 30 -8.03 -8.82 -0.98
N VAL A 31 -6.81 -8.29 -1.08
CA VAL A 31 -6.51 -6.89 -0.79
C VAL A 31 -7.19 -5.96 -1.78
N ARG A 32 -7.18 -6.28 -3.08
CA ARG A 32 -7.85 -5.47 -4.10
C ARG A 32 -9.37 -5.46 -3.91
N ASN A 33 -9.97 -6.59 -3.55
CA ASN A 33 -11.40 -6.67 -3.26
C ASN A 33 -11.79 -5.84 -2.03
N GLY A 34 -10.96 -5.83 -0.98
CA GLY A 34 -11.24 -5.07 0.25
C GLY A 34 -10.92 -3.58 0.16
N ALA A 35 -9.76 -3.22 -0.41
CA ALA A 35 -9.16 -1.90 -0.29
C ALA A 35 -8.92 -1.20 -1.64
N GLY A 36 -9.19 -1.85 -2.78
CA GLY A 36 -8.99 -1.27 -4.12
C GLY A 36 -9.83 -0.02 -4.38
N HIS A 37 -10.91 0.19 -3.64
CA HIS A 37 -11.73 1.41 -3.69
C HIS A 37 -11.00 2.65 -3.15
N LEU A 38 -9.91 2.48 -2.39
CA LEU A 38 -9.09 3.57 -1.86
C LEU A 38 -8.07 4.08 -2.90
N GLY A 39 -7.56 3.17 -3.73
CA GLY A 39 -6.59 3.47 -4.79
C GLY A 39 -6.16 2.21 -5.54
N SER A 40 -5.68 2.37 -6.77
CA SER A 40 -5.25 1.27 -7.65
C SER A 40 -3.77 0.90 -7.51
N ASP A 41 -2.93 1.83 -7.06
CA ASP A 41 -1.50 1.60 -6.80
C ASP A 41 -1.30 1.02 -5.39
N ILE A 42 -1.34 -0.31 -5.32
CA ILE A 42 -1.19 -1.06 -4.07
C ILE A 42 0.14 -1.82 -4.10
N ARG A 43 0.92 -1.72 -3.01
CA ARG A 43 2.26 -2.30 -2.89
C ARG A 43 2.44 -3.00 -1.55
N VAL A 44 3.19 -4.10 -1.52
CA VAL A 44 3.74 -4.67 -0.29
C VAL A 44 5.02 -3.94 0.07
N GLN A 45 5.13 -3.61 1.34
CA GLN A 45 6.22 -2.88 1.94
C GLN A 45 6.85 -3.65 3.11
N GLY A 46 7.89 -3.05 3.70
CA GLY A 46 8.45 -3.52 4.95
C GLY A 46 9.38 -4.72 4.82
N SER A 47 9.55 -5.40 5.96
CA SER A 47 10.61 -6.41 6.18
C SER A 47 10.55 -7.57 5.18
N ARG A 48 9.34 -8.00 4.80
CA ARG A 48 9.15 -9.11 3.84
C ARG A 48 9.57 -8.74 2.43
N THR A 49 9.43 -7.48 2.04
CA THR A 49 9.96 -6.98 0.76
C THR A 49 11.47 -6.77 0.82
N ALA A 50 12.00 -6.33 1.98
CA ALA A 50 13.42 -6.13 2.21
C ALA A 50 14.22 -7.44 2.36
N GLY A 51 13.54 -8.58 2.59
CA GLY A 51 14.20 -9.86 2.84
C GLY A 51 14.75 -10.00 4.26
N THR A 52 14.26 -9.19 5.21
CA THR A 52 14.72 -9.15 6.61
C THR A 52 13.64 -9.62 7.59
N ALA A 53 12.55 -10.20 7.09
CA ALA A 53 11.42 -10.64 7.91
C ALA A 53 11.78 -11.87 8.76
N ARG A 54 11.28 -11.85 10.00
CA ARG A 54 11.22 -13.00 10.90
C ARG A 54 9.92 -13.79 10.69
N PRO A 55 9.81 -15.04 11.18
CA PRO A 55 8.59 -15.85 11.02
C PRO A 55 7.32 -15.18 11.55
N ASP A 56 7.45 -14.34 12.57
CA ASP A 56 6.39 -13.57 13.24
C ASP A 56 6.21 -12.16 12.67
N SER A 57 6.92 -11.79 11.60
CA SER A 57 6.80 -10.46 11.01
C SER A 57 5.52 -10.30 10.23
N ASP A 58 4.87 -9.15 10.39
CA ASP A 58 3.66 -8.75 9.69
C ASP A 58 3.92 -8.53 8.18
N ILE A 59 2.84 -8.41 7.40
CA ILE A 59 2.86 -7.98 6.00
C ILE A 59 2.37 -6.53 5.93
N ASP A 60 3.24 -5.60 5.56
CA ASP A 60 2.85 -4.20 5.40
C ASP A 60 2.37 -3.93 3.97
N ILE A 61 1.26 -3.20 3.81
CA ILE A 61 0.69 -2.78 2.52
C ILE A 61 0.62 -1.26 2.45
N ALA A 62 1.02 -0.68 1.32
CA ALA A 62 0.84 0.71 0.97
C ALA A 62 -0.16 0.84 -0.18
N ILE A 63 -1.18 1.67 -0.01
CA ILE A 63 -2.03 2.18 -1.09
C ILE A 63 -1.56 3.59 -1.39
N ARG A 64 -0.83 3.75 -2.49
CA ARG A 64 -0.33 5.05 -2.95
C ARG A 64 -1.46 5.81 -3.64
N VAL A 65 -1.69 7.03 -3.18
CA VAL A 65 -2.68 7.93 -3.75
C VAL A 65 -2.09 9.32 -3.97
N SER A 66 -2.65 10.05 -4.93
CA SER A 66 -2.22 11.43 -5.20
C SER A 66 -2.34 12.30 -3.94
N PRO A 67 -1.55 13.38 -3.80
CA PRO A 67 -1.68 14.32 -2.69
C PRO A 67 -3.11 14.84 -2.46
N GLU A 68 -3.84 15.09 -3.54
CA GLU A 68 -5.22 15.58 -3.50
C GLU A 68 -6.15 14.51 -2.94
N ARG A 69 -6.04 13.26 -3.42
CA ARG A 69 -6.83 12.14 -2.92
C ARG A 69 -6.50 11.81 -1.48
N PHE A 70 -5.22 11.87 -1.11
CA PHE A 70 -4.78 11.71 0.27
C PHE A 70 -5.47 12.75 1.17
N ASN A 71 -5.39 14.04 0.82
CA ASN A 71 -6.03 15.11 1.57
C ASN A 71 -7.56 14.96 1.62
N GLN A 72 -8.18 14.45 0.55
CA GLN A 72 -9.61 14.16 0.53
C GLN A 72 -9.97 13.04 1.53
N LEU A 73 -9.27 11.90 1.49
CA LEU A 73 -9.50 10.78 2.40
C LEU A 73 -9.30 11.20 3.87
N ILE A 74 -8.28 12.01 4.11
CA ILE A 74 -8.02 12.62 5.40
C ILE A 74 -9.20 13.48 5.87
N ARG A 75 -9.73 14.36 5.00
CA ARG A 75 -10.91 15.19 5.31
C ARG A 75 -12.17 14.36 5.55
N GLU A 76 -12.38 13.32 4.76
CA GLU A 76 -13.53 12.41 4.89
C GLU A 76 -13.50 11.66 6.23
N ARG A 77 -12.31 11.25 6.70
CA ARG A 77 -12.15 10.46 7.93
C ARG A 77 -12.06 11.30 9.20
N PHE A 78 -11.42 12.48 9.14
CA PHE A 78 -11.07 13.26 10.32
C PHE A 78 -11.62 14.70 10.33
N GLY A 79 -12.30 15.12 9.26
CA GLY A 79 -12.75 16.49 9.05
C GLY A 79 -11.60 17.43 8.68
N THR A 80 -11.75 18.74 8.95
CA THR A 80 -10.69 19.73 8.72
C THR A 80 -10.11 20.17 10.05
N PRO A 81 -9.07 19.50 10.59
CA PRO A 81 -8.41 19.98 11.79
C PRO A 81 -7.64 21.27 11.52
N ASN A 82 -7.47 22.08 12.58
CA ASN A 82 -6.70 23.31 12.49
C ASN A 82 -5.23 23.00 12.17
N PRO A 83 -4.59 23.72 11.22
CA PRO A 83 -3.17 23.60 10.95
C PRO A 83 -2.31 23.82 12.20
N GLY A 84 -1.26 23.05 12.37
CA GLY A 84 -0.37 22.99 13.53
C GLY A 84 -0.93 22.30 14.77
N SER A 85 -2.15 21.75 14.72
CA SER A 85 -2.77 21.15 15.91
C SER A 85 -2.23 19.75 16.21
N ALA A 86 -2.26 19.36 17.49
CA ALA A 86 -2.01 17.98 17.88
C ALA A 86 -2.93 17.00 17.13
N LYS A 87 -4.16 17.41 16.80
CA LYS A 87 -5.10 16.63 16.01
C LYS A 87 -4.66 16.46 14.55
N GLU A 88 -4.02 17.46 13.95
CA GLU A 88 -3.38 17.33 12.63
C GLU A 88 -2.17 16.38 12.69
N HIS A 89 -1.32 16.49 13.71
CA HIS A 89 -0.19 15.58 13.91
C HIS A 89 -0.63 14.13 14.17
N THR A 90 -1.66 13.92 14.98
CA THR A 90 -2.29 12.61 15.20
C THR A 90 -2.95 12.10 13.93
N MET A 91 -3.63 12.95 13.16
CA MET A 91 -4.25 12.58 11.89
C MET A 91 -3.24 12.12 10.83
N LEU A 92 -2.05 12.75 10.77
CA LEU A 92 -0.95 12.32 9.90
C LEU A 92 -0.33 10.98 10.35
N HIS A 93 -0.50 10.58 11.61
CA HIS A 93 -0.07 9.28 12.16
C HIS A 93 -1.18 8.20 12.15
N ALA A 94 -2.47 8.58 12.15
CA ALA A 94 -3.60 7.67 12.38
C ALA A 94 -4.06 6.86 11.17
N LEU A 95 -3.36 6.94 10.03
CA LEU A 95 -3.59 6.07 8.86
C LEU A 95 -2.77 4.77 8.90
N GLU A 96 -2.28 4.38 10.07
CA GLU A 96 -1.94 2.99 10.40
C GLU A 96 -3.22 2.30 10.93
N GLU A 97 -4.20 2.05 10.05
CA GLU A 97 -5.38 1.30 10.46
C GLU A 97 -5.01 -0.19 10.51
N ARG A 98 -4.63 -0.64 11.72
CA ARG A 98 -4.39 -2.04 12.07
C ARG A 98 -5.69 -2.83 11.95
N PHE A 99 -6.00 -3.36 10.77
CA PHE A 99 -6.96 -4.45 10.66
C PHE A 99 -6.36 -5.63 11.43
N GLY A 100 -7.07 -6.22 12.40
CA GLY A 100 -6.58 -7.27 13.33
C GLY A 100 -6.17 -8.61 12.70
N TYR A 101 -5.43 -8.53 11.61
CA TYR A 101 -4.76 -9.59 10.86
C TYR A 101 -3.24 -9.32 10.99
N PRO A 102 -2.36 -10.30 10.70
CA PRO A 102 -0.92 -10.07 10.61
C PRO A 102 -0.53 -9.20 9.39
N VAL A 103 -1.41 -8.29 8.96
CA VAL A 103 -1.31 -7.46 7.77
C VAL A 103 -1.68 -6.03 8.14
N ASP A 104 -0.73 -5.11 8.00
CA ASP A 104 -0.91 -3.68 8.28
C ASP A 104 -1.15 -2.94 6.95
N ILE A 105 -2.28 -2.23 6.80
CA ILE A 105 -2.62 -1.50 5.56
C ILE A 105 -2.56 0.01 5.80
N SER A 106 -1.72 0.71 5.04
CA SER A 106 -1.59 2.16 5.07
C SER A 106 -1.98 2.80 3.75
N VAL A 107 -2.74 3.89 3.80
CA VAL A 107 -2.87 4.81 2.66
C VAL A 107 -1.74 5.82 2.75
N ILE A 108 -0.91 5.93 1.70
CA ILE A 108 0.24 6.82 1.69
C ILE A 108 0.15 7.83 0.55
N ARG A 109 0.67 9.03 0.80
CA ARG A 109 0.79 10.09 -0.19
C ARG A 109 1.98 9.82 -1.10
N GLU A 110 1.77 9.92 -2.42
CA GLU A 110 2.86 9.87 -3.41
C GLU A 110 3.91 10.96 -3.17
N GLY A 111 5.19 10.56 -3.23
CA GLY A 111 6.33 11.42 -2.92
C GLY A 111 6.48 11.77 -1.44
N GLY A 112 5.66 11.17 -0.57
CA GLY A 112 5.71 11.35 0.88
C GLY A 112 6.89 10.63 1.54
N PRO A 113 7.13 10.86 2.85
CA PRO A 113 8.20 10.21 3.58
C PRO A 113 8.07 8.68 3.65
N PHE A 114 6.84 8.18 3.58
CA PHE A 114 6.53 6.74 3.55
C PHE A 114 6.54 6.15 2.13
N ASP A 115 6.90 6.93 1.12
CA ASP A 115 6.98 6.51 -0.29
C ASP A 115 8.45 6.28 -0.74
N ARG A 116 9.27 5.62 0.10
CA ARG A 116 10.74 5.51 -0.11
C ARG A 116 11.34 4.11 -0.26
N GLY A 117 10.53 3.05 -0.35
CA GLY A 117 10.98 1.70 -0.66
C GLY A 117 11.60 0.93 0.53
N PRO A 118 11.87 -0.37 0.37
CA PRO A 118 11.68 -1.17 -0.84
C PRO A 118 10.24 -1.68 -1.02
N TRP A 119 9.76 -1.74 -2.28
CA TRP A 119 8.38 -2.09 -2.63
C TRP A 119 8.26 -3.31 -3.56
N VAL A 120 7.18 -4.07 -3.37
CA VAL A 120 6.68 -5.04 -4.36
C VAL A 120 5.27 -4.59 -4.80
N PRO A 121 5.05 -4.26 -6.08
CA PRO A 121 3.69 -4.01 -6.57
C PRO A 121 2.80 -5.26 -6.40
N LEU A 122 1.56 -5.08 -5.96
CA LEU A 122 0.59 -6.17 -6.01
C LEU A 122 0.31 -6.52 -7.47
N PRO A 123 0.36 -7.80 -7.87
CA PRO A 123 0.02 -8.20 -9.22
C PRO A 123 -1.39 -7.70 -9.57
N ASN A 124 -1.53 -7.31 -10.83
CA ASN A 124 -2.84 -7.18 -11.46
C ASN A 124 -3.23 -8.59 -11.93
N GLU A 125 -4.51 -8.95 -11.79
CA GLU A 125 -5.04 -10.22 -12.29
C GLU A 125 -4.92 -10.32 -13.82
#